data_AF-A0A4P7H7U6-F1
#
_entry.id   AF-A0A4P7H7U6-F1
#
_cell.length_a   1.000
_cell.length_b   1.000
_cell.length_c   1.000
_cell.angle_alpha   90.00
_cell.angle_beta   90.00
_cell.angle_gamma   90.00
#
_symmetry.space_group_name_H-M   'P 1'
#
loop_
_entity.id
_entity.type
_entity.pdbx_description
1 polymer ?
#
loop_
_entity_poly.entity_id
_entity_poly.type
_entity_poly.pdbx_seq_one_letter_code
_entity_poly.pdbx_strand_id
1 'polypeptide(L)' 'MLETRVTDIEDTHSESLYQLTRSSAGCRIETGQLIDGVNQMSRGMELIMERLGIPPLQFTPLARATEAEIDAALDADC' A
#
# COMPACT_ATOMS: atom_id res chain seq x y z
N MET A 1 42.92 2.53 4.00
CA MET A 1 42.86 1.17 3.44
C MET A 1 41.59 1.07 2.60
N LEU A 2 41.62 0.40 1.46
CA LEU A 2 40.44 0.26 0.58
C LEU A 2 39.33 -0.56 1.28
N GLU A 3 39.71 -1.59 2.03
CA GLU A 3 38.81 -2.50 2.75
C GLU A 3 37.88 -1.76 3.71
N THR A 4 38.41 -0.84 4.54
CA THR A 4 37.58 -0.03 5.45
C THR A 4 36.50 0.76 4.71
N ARG A 5 36.84 1.35 3.55
CA ARG A 5 35.88 2.12 2.75
C ARG A 5 34.81 1.23 2.11
N VAL A 6 35.16 -0.01 1.76
CA VAL A 6 34.19 -0.98 1.24
C VAL A 6 33.21 -1.37 2.33
N THR A 7 33.69 -1.70 3.53
CA THR A 7 32.83 -2.02 4.68
C THR A 7 31.90 -0.86 5.03
N ASP A 8 32.40 0.38 5.09
CA ASP A 8 31.57 1.55 5.39
C ASP A 8 30.43 1.74 4.37
N ILE A 9 30.70 1.45 3.08
CA ILE A 9 29.71 1.51 2.00
C ILE A 9 28.68 0.39 2.15
N GLU A 10 29.12 -0.83 2.41
CA GLU A 10 28.24 -1.99 2.58
C GLU A 10 27.32 -1.81 3.79
N ASP A 11 27.83 -1.26 4.89
CA ASP A 11 27.05 -0.96 6.10
C ASP A 11 26.00 0.13 5.82
N THR A 12 26.40 1.24 5.20
CA THR A 12 25.47 2.33 4.85
C THR A 12 24.41 1.87 3.85
N HIS A 13 24.79 1.03 2.88
CA HIS A 13 23.87 0.47 1.90
C HIS A 13 22.86 -0.48 2.55
N SER A 14 23.34 -1.34 3.45
CA SER A 14 22.49 -2.28 4.20
C SER A 14 21.51 -1.54 5.10
N GLU A 15 21.95 -0.48 5.79
CA GLU A 15 21.07 0.37 6.59
C GLU A 15 20.01 1.07 5.72
N SER A 16 20.41 1.61 4.57
CA SER A 16 19.50 2.28 3.65
C SER A 16 18.42 1.32 3.12
N LEU A 17 18.81 0.10 2.72
CA LEU A 17 17.86 -0.94 2.30
C LEU A 17 16.92 -1.36 3.43
N TYR A 18 17.42 -1.46 4.66
CA TYR A 18 16.60 -1.78 5.81
C TYR A 18 15.54 -0.69 6.07
N GLN A 19 15.92 0.59 6.06
CA GLN A 19 14.97 1.69 6.26
C GLN A 19 13.94 1.76 5.14
N LEU A 20 14.36 1.57 3.88
CA LEU A 20 13.44 1.52 2.74
C LEU A 20 12.45 0.36 2.88
N THR A 21 12.93 -0.83 3.25
CA THR A 21 12.09 -2.02 3.47
C THR A 21 11.08 -1.75 4.60
N ARG A 22 11.53 -1.16 5.70
CA ARG A 22 10.67 -0.80 6.83
C ARG A 22 9.59 0.20 6.43
N SER A 23 9.95 1.25 5.69
CA SER A 23 8.99 2.25 5.21
C SER A 23 7.98 1.65 4.24
N SER A 24 8.45 0.85 3.28
CA SER A 24 7.59 0.15 2.32
C SER A 24 6.59 -0.78 3.01
N ALA A 25 7.05 -1.54 4.01
CA ALA A 25 6.18 -2.38 4.83
C ALA A 25 5.12 -1.56 5.58
N GLY A 26 5.50 -0.41 6.15
CA GLY A 26 4.58 0.52 6.80
C GLY A 26 3.49 1.01 5.85
N CYS A 27 3.87 1.55 4.69
CA CYS A 27 2.92 2.02 3.68
C CYS A 27 1.97 0.91 3.21
N ARG A 28 2.47 -0.33 3.06
CA ARG A 28 1.63 -1.47 2.67
C ARG A 28 0.58 -1.81 3.72
N ILE A 29 0.93 -1.73 5.00
CA ILE A 29 0.01 -1.98 6.11
C ILE A 29 -1.06 -0.87 6.17
N GLU A 30 -0.63 0.38 6.18
CA GLU A 30 -1.53 1.54 6.27
C GLU A 30 -2.50 1.59 5.09
N THR A 31 -2.00 1.38 3.87
CA THR A 31 -2.84 1.33 2.66
C THR A 31 -3.83 0.17 2.71
N GLY A 32 -3.40 -1.00 3.20
CA GLY A 32 -4.29 -2.15 3.41
C GLY A 32 -5.43 -1.83 4.36
N GLN A 33 -5.12 -1.19 5.49
CA GLN A 33 -6.12 -0.77 6.47
C GLN A 33 -7.10 0.28 5.90
N LEU A 34 -6.60 1.22 5.09
CA LEU A 34 -7.45 2.21 4.42
C LEU A 34 -8.43 1.55 3.44
N ILE A 35 -7.96 0.63 2.61
CA ILE A 35 -8.81 -0.12 1.66
C ILE A 35 -9.90 -0.89 2.42
N ASP A 36 -9.51 -1.63 3.46
CA ASP A 36 -10.47 -2.42 4.26
C ASP A 36 -11.49 -1.51 4.95
N GLY A 37 -11.05 -0.36 5.49
CA GLY A 37 -11.90 0.62 6.14
C GLY A 37 -12.92 1.27 5.18
N VAL A 38 -12.48 1.67 3.98
CA VAL A 38 -13.37 2.24 2.96
C VAL A 38 -14.41 1.21 2.52
N ASN A 39 -14.01 -0.04 2.28
CA ASN A 39 -14.93 -1.12 1.89
C ASN A 39 -15.94 -1.47 2.99
N GLN A 40 -15.54 -1.39 4.26
CA GLN A 40 -16.48 -1.56 5.38
C GLN A 40 -17.47 -0.39 5.47
N MET A 41 -17.00 0.84 5.27
CA MET A 41 -17.84 2.03 5.28
C MET A 41 -18.87 2.02 4.14
N SER A 42 -18.47 1.65 2.93
CA SER A 42 -19.39 1.57 1.79
C SER A 42 -20.51 0.54 2.04
N ARG A 43 -20.16 -0.64 2.55
CA ARG A 43 -21.13 -1.67 2.96
C ARG A 43 -22.06 -1.17 4.07
N GLY A 44 -21.53 -0.43 5.04
CA GLY A 44 -22.33 0.19 6.09
C GLY A 44 -23.36 1.18 5.53
N MET A 45 -22.97 1.97 4.54
CA MET A 45 -23.84 2.92 3.86
C MET A 45 -24.95 2.23 3.06
N GLU A 46 -24.62 1.16 2.33
CA GLU A 46 -25.60 0.32 1.61
C GLU A 46 -26.69 -0.19 2.57
N LEU A 47 -26.29 -0.72 3.72
CA LEU A 47 -27.24 -1.21 4.74
C LEU A 47 -28.12 -0.10 5.33
N ILE A 48 -27.59 1.12 5.48
CA ILE A 48 -28.37 2.28 5.94
C ILE A 48 -29.41 2.65 4.89
N MET A 49 -29.02 2.72 3.61
CA MET A 49 -29.93 3.04 2.50
C MET A 49 -31.07 2.03 2.42
N GLU A 50 -30.75 0.73 2.48
CA GLU A 50 -31.75 -0.35 2.49
C GLU A 50 -32.77 -0.16 3.61
N ARG A 51 -32.31 0.17 4.83
CA ARG A 51 -33.21 0.41 5.97
C ARG A 51 -34.09 1.64 5.83
N LEU A 52 -33.64 2.64 5.07
CA LEU A 52 -34.42 3.85 4.77
C LEU A 52 -35.35 3.67 3.56
N GLY A 53 -35.36 2.49 2.92
CA GLY A 53 -36.13 2.25 1.70
C GLY A 53 -35.56 2.97 0.47
N ILE A 54 -34.31 3.44 0.54
CA ILE A 54 -33.58 4.06 -0.56
C ILE A 54 -32.85 2.94 -1.32
N PRO A 55 -32.95 2.85 -2.66
CA PRO A 55 -32.16 1.90 -3.43
C PRO A 55 -30.66 2.11 -3.14
N PRO A 56 -29.94 1.08 -2.66
CA PRO A 56 -28.55 1.24 -2.27
C PRO A 56 -27.66 1.50 -3.50
N LEU A 57 -26.74 2.45 -3.36
CA LEU A 57 -25.67 2.65 -4.32
C LEU A 57 -24.69 1.47 -4.24
N GLN A 58 -24.35 0.89 -5.37
CA GLN A 58 -23.37 -0.20 -5.43
C GLN A 58 -21.97 0.39 -5.48
N PHE A 59 -21.19 0.19 -4.42
CA PHE A 59 -19.78 0.59 -4.42
C PHE A 59 -18.92 -0.59 -4.84
N THR A 60 -18.10 -0.42 -5.88
CA THR A 60 -17.09 -1.41 -6.23
C THR A 60 -16.04 -1.46 -5.12
N PRO A 61 -15.78 -2.64 -4.50
CA PRO A 61 -14.74 -2.74 -3.48
C PRO A 61 -13.39 -2.33 -4.04
N LEU A 62 -12.67 -1.52 -3.28
CA LEU A 62 -11.27 -1.23 -3.56
C LEU A 62 -10.46 -2.52 -3.40
N ALA A 63 -9.63 -2.81 -4.39
CA ALA A 63 -8.66 -3.88 -4.36
C ALA A 63 -7.27 -3.30 -4.09
N ARG A 64 -6.40 -4.13 -3.51
CA ARG A 64 -4.96 -3.82 -3.45
C ARG A 64 -4.38 -3.91 -4.86
N ALA A 65 -3.38 -3.08 -5.15
CA ALA A 65 -2.63 -3.16 -6.39
C ALA A 65 -1.97 -4.53 -6.54
N THR A 66 -2.03 -5.07 -7.74
CA THR A 66 -1.33 -6.29 -8.15
C THR A 66 0.14 -5.99 -8.41
N GLU A 67 0.99 -7.02 -8.36
CA GLU A 67 2.41 -6.89 -8.69
C GLU A 67 2.61 -6.30 -10.10
N ALA A 68 1.81 -6.75 -11.08
CA ALA A 68 1.86 -6.23 -12.44
C ALA A 68 1.51 -4.74 -12.56
N GLU A 69 0.55 -4.23 -11.77
CA GLU A 69 0.22 -2.80 -11.74
C GLU A 69 1.33 -1.98 -11.10
N ILE A 70 2.01 -2.53 -10.09
CA ILE A 70 3.16 -1.88 -9.44
C ILE A 70 4.33 -1.83 -10.42
N ASP A 71 4.67 -2.95 -11.07
CA ASP A 71 5.76 -3.03 -12.04
C ASP A 71 5.51 -2.07 -13.22
N ALA A 72 4.29 -2.05 -13.76
CA ALA A 72 3.93 -1.13 -14.84
C ALA A 72 4.05 0.35 -14.43
N ALA A 73 3.75 0.68 -13.16
CA ALA A 73 3.92 2.04 -12.66
C ALA A 73 5.41 2.42 -12.53
N LEU A 74 6.25 1.49 -12.05
CA LEU A 74 7.70 1.69 -11.97
C LEU A 74 8.34 1.86 -13.35
N ASP A 75 7.91 1.05 -14.32
CA ASP A 75 8.38 1.12 -15.71
C ASP A 75 7.96 2.43 -16.40
N ALA A 76 6.82 3.01 -16.05
CA ALA A 76 6.35 4.27 -16.61
C ALA A 76 7.12 5.51 -16.10
N ASP A 77 7.73 5.39 -14.92
CA ASP A 77 8.54 6.45 -14.28
C ASP A 77 10.04 6.38 -14.65
N CYS A 78 10.45 5.37 -15.42
CA CYS A 78 11.82 5.16 -15.92
C CYS A 78 12.04 5.74 -17.32
#